data_AF-A0A8J6DNJ4-F1
#
_entry.id   AF-A0A8J6DNJ4-F1
#
_cell.length_a   1.000
_cell.length_b   1.000
_cell.length_c   1.000
_cell.angle_alpha   90.00
_cell.angle_beta   90.00
_cell.angle_gamma   90.00
#
_symmetry.space_group_name_H-M   'P 1'
#
loop_
_entity.id
_entity.type
_entity.pdbx_description
1 polymer ?
#
loop_
_entity_poly.entity_id
_entity_poly.type
_entity_poly.pdbx_seq_one_letter_code
_entity_poly.pdbx_strand_id
1 'polypeptide(L)' 'VKTFGPFGSGHPDNLTMYMDLADGIFLNQIMLQIDPRPTNQRINKHVNNDVNLRIQNLTILVRNIKTYYQ' A
#
# COMPACT_ATOMS: atom_id res chain seq x y z
N VAL A 1 -3.88 9.80 -17.34
CA VAL A 1 -3.37 8.77 -16.40
C VAL A 1 -4.01 9.03 -15.05
N LYS A 2 -4.59 8.02 -14.39
CA LYS A 2 -5.12 8.18 -13.03
C LYS A 2 -3.95 8.39 -12.07
N THR A 3 -3.98 9.44 -11.27
CA THR A 3 -2.95 9.74 -10.27
C THR A 3 -3.60 9.89 -8.90
N PHE A 4 -2.82 9.67 -7.84
CA PHE A 4 -3.32 9.64 -6.47
C PHE A 4 -2.92 10.87 -5.63
N GLY A 5 -2.29 11.91 -6.18
CA GLY A 5 -2.08 13.23 -5.54
C GLY A 5 -1.74 13.19 -4.04
N PRO A 6 -2.14 14.18 -3.21
CA PRO A 6 -2.02 14.09 -1.75
C PRO A 6 -3.02 13.10 -1.10
N PHE A 7 -3.38 12.04 -1.82
CA PHE A 7 -4.47 11.06 -1.63
C PHE A 7 -5.90 11.53 -1.93
N GLY A 8 -6.07 12.63 -2.68
CA GLY A 8 -7.36 12.97 -3.29
C GLY A 8 -7.55 14.43 -3.65
N SER A 9 -7.65 15.34 -2.68
CA SER A 9 -7.86 16.80 -2.90
C SER A 9 -7.91 17.62 -1.60
N GLY A 10 -6.89 17.56 -0.73
CA GLY A 10 -6.84 18.44 0.46
C GLY A 10 -5.76 18.04 1.45
N HIS A 11 -4.71 18.86 1.53
CA HIS A 11 -3.38 18.60 2.08
C HIS A 11 -3.35 17.94 3.48
N PRO A 12 -3.07 16.62 3.60
CA PRO A 12 -2.58 16.06 4.87
C PRO A 12 -1.17 16.60 5.14
N ASP A 13 -0.81 16.73 6.41
CA ASP A 13 0.56 17.04 6.79
C ASP A 13 1.51 15.93 6.32
N ASN A 14 2.78 16.28 6.09
CA ASN A 14 3.76 15.35 5.52
C ASN A 14 3.97 14.10 6.40
N LEU A 15 3.75 14.19 7.71
CA LEU A 15 3.91 13.07 8.63
C LEU A 15 2.76 12.08 8.48
N THR A 16 1.52 12.56 8.43
CA THR A 16 0.33 11.73 8.15
C THR A 16 0.47 11.03 6.81
N MET A 17 0.90 11.76 5.77
CA MET A 17 1.14 11.18 4.45
C MET A 17 2.19 10.06 4.49
N TYR A 18 3.28 10.29 5.22
CA TYR A 18 4.29 9.26 5.42
C TYR A 18 3.73 8.05 6.15
N MET A 19 2.93 8.24 7.21
CA MET A 19 2.36 7.14 7.99
C MET A 19 1.38 6.29 7.18
N ASP A 20 0.52 6.92 6.37
CA ASP A 20 -0.43 6.22 5.48
C ASP A 20 0.27 5.41 4.39
N LEU A 21 1.46 5.84 3.94
CA LEU A 21 2.27 5.06 3.02
C LEU A 21 3.01 3.93 3.74
N ALA A 22 3.53 4.22 4.92
CA ALA A 22 4.41 3.34 5.65
C ALA A 22 3.67 2.21 6.40
N ASP A 23 2.34 2.23 6.45
CA ASP A 23 1.52 1.09 6.86
C ASP A 23 1.34 0.03 5.75
N GLY A 24 1.62 0.41 4.50
CA GLY A 24 1.55 -0.41 3.30
C GLY A 24 0.14 -0.74 2.80
N ILE A 25 -0.94 -0.33 3.48
CA ILE A 25 -2.31 -0.64 3.08
C ILE A 25 -2.65 0.06 1.77
N PHE A 26 -2.45 1.38 1.73
CA PHE A 26 -2.81 2.20 0.57
C PHE A 26 -2.03 1.78 -0.69
N LEU A 27 -0.72 1.53 -0.52
CA LEU A 27 0.15 1.07 -1.61
C LEU A 27 -0.30 -0.29 -2.18
N ASN A 28 -0.70 -1.23 -1.32
CA ASN A 28 -1.22 -2.51 -1.80
C ASN A 28 -2.56 -2.35 -2.55
N GLN A 29 -3.43 -1.42 -2.13
CA GLN A 29 -4.67 -1.12 -2.86
C GLN A 29 -4.40 -0.52 -4.24
N ILE A 30 -3.37 0.32 -4.38
CA ILE A 30 -2.92 0.80 -5.69
C ILE A 30 -2.40 -0.36 -6.53
N MET A 31 -1.58 -1.24 -5.95
CA MET A 31 -1.04 -2.38 -6.67
C MET A 31 -2.15 -3.28 -7.26
N LEU A 32 -3.23 -3.52 -6.51
CA LEU A 32 -4.39 -4.27 -7.00
C LEU A 32 -5.15 -3.57 -8.14
N GLN A 33 -5.15 -2.24 -8.17
CA GLN A 33 -5.72 -1.47 -9.29
C GLN A 33 -4.82 -1.50 -10.53
N ILE A 34 -3.51 -1.59 -10.35
CA ILE A 34 -2.53 -1.73 -11.44
C ILE A 34 -2.62 -3.13 -12.04
N ASP A 35 -2.70 -4.16 -11.18
CA ASP A 35 -2.75 -5.55 -11.56
C ASP A 35 -3.81 -6.30 -10.75
N PRO A 36 -5.00 -6.56 -11.34
CA PRO A 36 -6.11 -7.21 -10.65
C PRO A 36 -5.96 -8.73 -10.56
N ARG A 37 -4.84 -9.32 -11.01
CA ARG A 37 -4.61 -10.76 -10.87
C ARG A 37 -4.78 -11.17 -9.40
N PRO A 38 -5.48 -12.29 -9.11
CA PRO A 38 -5.78 -12.68 -7.74
C PRO A 38 -4.50 -13.00 -6.96
N THR A 39 -4.07 -12.07 -6.11
CA THR A 39 -3.03 -12.34 -5.12
C THR A 39 -3.65 -13.07 -3.93
N ASN A 40 -3.23 -14.31 -3.68
CA ASN A 40 -3.67 -15.09 -2.52
C ASN A 40 -3.25 -14.49 -1.16
N GLN A 41 -2.40 -13.45 -1.16
CA GLN A 41 -1.93 -12.80 0.06
C GLN A 41 -2.90 -11.72 0.53
N ARG A 42 -3.39 -11.88 1.76
CA ARG A 42 -4.25 -10.90 2.43
C ARG A 42 -3.40 -9.82 3.10
N ILE A 43 -3.76 -8.57 2.86
CA ILE A 43 -3.16 -7.43 3.56
C ILE A 43 -3.79 -7.26 4.94
N ASN A 44 -3.00 -6.80 5.91
CA ASN A 44 -3.47 -6.44 7.24
C ASN A 44 -4.10 -5.04 7.18
N LYS A 45 -5.43 -4.95 7.30
CA LYS A 45 -6.17 -3.67 7.25
C LYS A 45 -6.16 -2.89 8.56
N HIS A 46 -5.86 -3.55 9.68
CA HIS A 46 -5.80 -2.93 11.01
C HIS A 46 -4.38 -3.09 11.54
N VAL A 47 -3.54 -2.11 11.22
CA VAL A 47 -2.11 -2.17 11.55
C VAL A 47 -1.85 -1.66 12.97
N ASN A 48 -2.64 -0.71 13.49
CA ASN A 48 -2.53 -0.16 14.86
C ASN A 48 -1.09 0.22 15.28
N ASN A 49 -0.28 0.70 14.32
CA ASN A 49 1.15 0.98 14.49
C ASN A 49 2.02 -0.23 14.90
N ASP A 50 1.54 -1.47 14.72
CA ASP A 50 2.33 -2.69 14.89
C ASP A 50 3.34 -2.83 13.76
N VAL A 51 4.63 -2.78 14.12
CA VAL A 51 5.75 -2.83 13.19
C VAL A 51 5.76 -4.13 12.38
N ASN A 52 5.38 -5.27 12.97
CA ASN A 52 5.35 -6.56 12.28
C ASN A 52 4.27 -6.58 11.20
N LEU A 53 3.11 -5.96 11.47
CA LEU A 53 2.03 -5.87 10.48
C LEU A 53 2.41 -4.95 9.31
N ARG A 54 3.10 -3.84 9.59
CA ARG A 54 3.65 -2.93 8.56
C ARG A 54 4.65 -3.65 7.66
N ILE A 55 5.61 -4.35 8.26
CA ILE A 55 6.61 -5.14 7.53
C ILE A 55 5.94 -6.20 6.66
N GLN A 56 4.93 -6.90 7.18
CA GLN A 56 4.18 -7.90 6.40
C GLN A 56 3.48 -7.26 5.19
N ASN A 57 2.78 -6.14 5.39
CA ASN A 57 2.11 -5.42 4.30
C ASN A 57 3.10 -4.97 3.22
N LEU A 58 4.25 -4.43 3.61
CA LEU A 58 5.31 -4.00 2.67
C LEU A 58 5.98 -5.19 1.97
N THR A 59 6.12 -6.33 2.64
CA THR A 59 6.65 -7.56 2.05
C THR A 59 5.72 -8.09 0.96
N ILE A 60 4.40 -8.07 1.19
CA ILE A 60 3.39 -8.41 0.19
C ILE A 60 3.51 -7.46 -1.01
N LEU A 61 3.60 -6.16 -0.76
CA LEU A 61 3.73 -5.15 -1.81
C LEU A 61 4.95 -5.40 -2.71
N VAL A 62 6.13 -5.57 -2.13
CA VAL A 62 7.37 -5.81 -2.89
C VAL A 62 7.27 -7.08 -3.72
N ARG A 63 6.66 -8.14 -3.19
CA ARG A 63 6.45 -9.39 -3.94
C ARG A 63 5.52 -9.16 -5.13
N ASN A 64 4.43 -8.44 -4.95
CA ASN A 64 3.47 -8.15 -6.01
C ASN A 64 4.12 -7.29 -7.10
N ILE A 65 4.89 -6.26 -6.74
CA ILE A 65 5.65 -5.45 -7.69
C ILE A 65 6.61 -6.32 -8.50
N LYS A 66 7.36 -7.23 -7.86
CA LYS A 66 8.27 -8.15 -8.57
C LYS A 66 7.51 -9.07 -9.54
N THR A 67 6.40 -9.64 -9.08
CA THR A 67 5.54 -10.54 -9.88
C THR A 67 4.85 -9.83 -11.04
N TYR A 68 4.70 -8.51 -10.98
CA TYR A 68 4.14 -7.72 -12.08
C TYR A 68 5.10 -7.60 -13.27
N TYR A 69 6.41 -7.57 -13.01
CA TYR A 69 7.43 -7.46 -14.06
C TYR A 69 7.99 -8.81 -14.55
N GLN A 70 7.62 -9.91 -13.88
CA GLN A 70 7.97 -11.27 -14.26
C GLN A 70 6.87 -11.87 -15.14
#